data_AF-A0A1A6GHK1-F1
#
_entry.id   AF-A0A1A6GHK1-F1
#
_cell.length_a   1.000
_cell.length_b   1.000
_cell.length_c   1.000
_cell.angle_alpha   90.00
_cell.angle_beta   90.00
_cell.angle_gamma   90.00
#
_symmetry.space_group_name_H-M   'P 1'
#
loop_
_entity.id
_entity.type
_entity.pdbx_description
1 polymer ?
#
loop_
_entity_poly.entity_id
_entity_poly.type
_entity_poly.pdbx_seq_one_letter_code
_entity_poly.pdbx_strand_id
1 'polypeptide(L)'
;FNLEPGYDFLHIYDGRDSLSPLIGSFYGSQLPGRIESSSNSLFLAFRSDASVSNAGFVIDYTAPCGGQYVGSDGVVLSPNYPQNYTSGQTCLYFVTVPKDYGRVSLAYFCVF
;
A
#
# COMPACT_ATOMS: atom_id res chain seq x y z
N PHE A 1 7.21 -10.32 -14.00
CA PHE A 1 7.53 -8.97 -14.48
C PHE A 1 8.26 -9.14 -15.81
N ASN A 2 7.68 -8.65 -16.91
CA ASN A 2 8.29 -8.68 -18.23
C ASN A 2 7.66 -7.57 -19.10
N LEU A 3 8.42 -6.50 -19.35
CA LEU A 3 8.05 -5.35 -20.17
C LEU A 3 8.97 -5.22 -21.39
N GLU A 4 8.53 -4.59 -22.47
CA GLU A 4 9.41 -4.33 -23.62
C GLU A 4 10.58 -3.39 -23.25
N PRO A 5 11.85 -3.83 -23.39
CA PRO A 5 12.99 -2.99 -23.05
C PRO A 5 13.12 -1.75 -23.95
N GLY A 6 13.13 -0.57 -23.34
CA GLY A 6 13.33 0.70 -24.05
C GLY A 6 12.05 1.35 -24.58
N TYR A 7 10.90 0.67 -24.49
CA TYR A 7 9.62 1.15 -25.02
C TYR A 7 8.51 1.17 -23.95
N ASP A 8 8.40 0.09 -23.19
CA ASP A 8 7.45 -0.04 -22.08
C ASP A 8 8.11 0.24 -20.74
N PHE A 9 7.48 1.08 -19.92
CA PHE A 9 8.01 1.47 -18.62
C PHE A 9 6.93 1.46 -17.54
N LEU A 10 7.27 0.91 -16.37
CA LEU A 10 6.56 1.13 -15.13
C LEU A 10 7.34 2.14 -14.27
N HIS A 11 6.77 3.32 -14.06
CA HIS A 11 7.27 4.33 -13.15
C HIS A 11 6.54 4.27 -11.82
N ILE A 12 7.29 4.35 -10.73
CA ILE A 12 6.76 4.33 -9.37
C ILE A 12 7.21 5.61 -8.66
N TYR A 13 6.24 6.38 -8.18
CA TYR A 13 6.44 7.66 -7.50
C TYR A 13 6.02 7.55 -6.03
N ASP A 14 6.80 8.15 -5.14
CA ASP A 14 6.59 8.16 -3.70
C ASP A 14 5.60 9.26 -3.28
N GLY A 15 4.32 9.03 -3.56
CA GLY A 15 3.27 9.97 -3.26
C GLY A 15 1.97 9.65 -3.99
N ARG A 16 1.14 10.67 -4.17
CA ARG A 16 -0.25 10.51 -4.65
C ARG A 16 -0.42 10.60 -6.16
N ASP A 17 0.57 11.17 -6.85
CA ASP A 17 0.49 11.51 -8.27
C ASP A 17 1.87 11.53 -8.94
N SER A 18 1.90 11.83 -10.23
CA SER A 18 3.13 11.89 -11.04
C SER A 18 4.03 13.10 -10.75
N LEU A 19 3.62 14.03 -9.88
CA LEU A 19 4.46 15.14 -9.41
C LEU A 19 5.27 14.76 -8.16
N SER A 20 4.95 13.62 -7.55
CA SER A 20 5.67 13.08 -6.41
C SER A 20 7.07 12.57 -6.82
N PRO A 21 8.02 12.37 -5.89
CA PRO A 21 9.38 11.91 -6.24
C PRO A 21 9.38 10.55 -6.95
N LEU A 22 10.05 10.44 -8.10
CA LEU A 22 10.23 9.16 -8.81
C LEU A 22 11.23 8.28 -8.04
N ILE A 23 10.78 7.13 -7.54
CA ILE A 23 11.61 6.18 -6.78
C ILE A 23 12.00 4.94 -7.59
N GLY A 24 11.40 4.72 -8.76
CA GLY A 24 11.77 3.62 -9.62
C GLY A 24 11.23 3.74 -11.03
N SER A 25 12.02 3.28 -12.00
CA SER A 25 11.64 3.17 -13.41
C SER A 25 12.10 1.81 -13.91
N PHE A 26 11.15 0.96 -14.33
CA PHE A 26 11.42 -0.45 -14.60
C PHE A 26 10.93 -0.84 -16.00
N TYR A 27 11.72 -1.68 -16.66
CA TYR A 27 11.42 -2.28 -17.95
C TYR A 27 12.11 -3.65 -18.05
N GLY A 28 11.86 -4.39 -19.13
CA GLY A 28 12.49 -5.69 -19.35
C GLY A 28 12.01 -6.75 -18.37
N SER A 29 12.86 -7.74 -18.10
CA SER A 29 12.52 -8.92 -17.32
C SER A 29 13.17 -8.98 -15.93
N GLN A 30 13.96 -7.98 -15.56
CA GLN A 30 14.58 -7.93 -14.23
C GLN A 30 13.53 -7.53 -13.19
N LEU A 31 13.34 -8.39 -12.19
CA LEU A 31 12.41 -8.10 -11.10
C LEU A 31 13.00 -6.99 -10.21
N PRO A 32 12.27 -5.89 -9.95
CA PRO A 32 12.71 -4.93 -8.96
C PRO A 32 12.75 -5.55 -7.56
N GLY A 33 13.64 -5.03 -6.72
CA GLY A 33 13.62 -5.34 -5.29
C GLY A 33 12.35 -4.80 -4.61
N ARG A 34 12.21 -5.07 -3.31
CA ARG A 34 11.14 -4.49 -2.49
C ARG A 34 11.25 -2.96 -2.50
N ILE A 35 10.13 -2.31 -2.81
CA ILE A 35 9.99 -0.85 -2.78
C ILE A 35 9.13 -0.49 -1.58
N GLU A 36 9.60 0.48 -0.79
CA GLU A 36 8.90 1.00 0.38
C GLU A 36 8.64 2.49 0.15
N SER A 37 7.41 2.94 0.35
CA SER A 37 7.06 4.36 0.33
C SER A 37 7.60 5.05 1.58
N SER A 38 7.87 6.35 1.50
CA SER A 38 8.14 7.17 2.69
C SER A 38 6.88 7.53 3.47
N SER A 39 5.70 7.33 2.87
CA SER A 39 4.38 7.66 3.43
C SER A 39 3.34 6.58 3.10
N ASN A 40 2.06 6.92 3.12
CA ASN A 40 0.92 6.01 2.90
C ASN A 40 0.41 5.96 1.45
N SER A 41 1.23 6.39 0.48
CA SER A 41 0.82 6.44 -0.93
C SER A 41 2.00 6.20 -1.87
N LEU A 42 1.77 5.34 -2.87
CA LEU A 42 2.57 5.23 -4.08
C LEU A 42 1.68 5.53 -5.28
N PHE A 43 2.23 6.21 -6.28
CA PHE A 43 1.59 6.41 -7.57
C PHE A 43 2.33 5.62 -8.64
N LEU A 44 1.59 4.79 -9.38
CA LEU A 44 2.14 3.88 -10.38
C LEU A 44 1.66 4.34 -11.75
N ALA A 45 2.60 4.62 -12.65
CA ALA A 45 2.32 5.01 -14.03
C ALA A 45 2.96 4.00 -14.99
N PHE A 46 2.11 3.27 -15.70
CA PHE A 46 2.55 2.41 -16.79
C PHE A 46 2.42 3.15 -18.13
N ARG A 47 3.48 3.16 -18.92
CA ARG A 47 3.52 3.71 -20.27
C ARG A 47 3.97 2.61 -21.22
N SER A 48 3.24 2.47 -22.32
CA SER A 48 3.55 1.54 -23.40
C SER A 48 3.44 2.26 -24.75
N ASP A 49 4.04 1.70 -25.79
CA ASP A 49 3.89 2.18 -27.16
C ASP A 49 2.84 1.36 -27.93
N ALA A 50 2.78 1.52 -29.25
CA ALA A 50 1.81 0.80 -30.10
C ALA A 50 2.36 -0.54 -30.63
N SER A 51 3.50 -1.01 -30.11
CA SER A 51 4.23 -2.16 -30.59
C SER A 51 4.30 -3.29 -29.56
N VAL A 52 5.38 -4.07 -29.51
CA VAL A 52 5.50 -5.41 -28.91
C VAL A 52 4.83 -5.52 -27.54
N SER A 53 3.96 -6.52 -27.36
CA SER A 53 3.29 -6.77 -26.09
C SER A 53 3.91 -7.96 -25.35
N ASN A 54 4.40 -7.72 -24.14
CA ASN A 54 4.92 -8.73 -23.22
C ASN A 54 3.92 -9.07 -22.11
N ALA A 55 4.24 -10.07 -21.28
CA ALA A 55 3.35 -10.58 -20.23
C ALA A 55 3.00 -9.55 -19.12
N GLY A 56 3.74 -8.45 -19.01
CA GLY A 56 3.43 -7.38 -18.06
C GLY A 56 3.94 -7.64 -16.64
N PHE A 57 3.18 -7.16 -15.66
CA PHE A 57 3.55 -7.23 -14.25
C PHE A 57 2.34 -7.55 -13.36
N VAL A 58 2.65 -8.10 -12.18
CA VAL A 58 1.72 -8.26 -11.06
C VAL A 58 2.37 -7.59 -9.86
N ILE A 59 1.59 -6.85 -9.09
CA ILE A 59 2.07 -6.13 -7.91
C ILE A 59 1.32 -6.68 -6.71
N ASP A 60 2.10 -7.18 -5.76
CA ASP A 60 1.64 -7.49 -4.43
C ASP A 60 2.07 -6.34 -3.51
N TYR A 61 1.13 -5.78 -2.75
CA TYR A 61 1.39 -4.65 -1.86
C TYR A 61 0.81 -4.93 -0.49
N THR A 62 1.55 -4.50 0.54
CA THR A 62 1.14 -4.63 1.94
C THR A 62 1.32 -3.30 2.63
N ALA A 63 0.26 -2.78 3.25
CA ALA A 63 0.42 -1.71 4.24
C ALA A 63 0.88 -2.36 5.56
N PRO A 64 1.98 -1.89 6.19
CA PRO A 64 2.50 -2.52 7.40
C PRO A 64 1.54 -2.40 8.59
N CYS A 65 0.58 -1.46 8.55
CA CYS A 65 -0.45 -1.30 9.56
C CYS A 65 -1.64 -0.43 9.12
N GLY A 66 -2.65 -0.33 9.98
CA GLY A 66 -3.91 0.35 9.71
C GLY A 66 -4.93 -0.57 9.04
N GLY A 67 -6.13 -0.06 8.77
CA GLY A 67 -7.16 -0.85 8.09
C GLY A 67 -8.56 -0.28 8.24
N GLN A 68 -9.50 -0.91 7.55
CA GLN A 68 -10.94 -0.66 7.71
C GLN A 68 -11.59 -1.81 8.47
N TYR A 69 -12.38 -1.47 9.47
CA TYR A 69 -13.11 -2.40 10.33
C TYR A 69 -14.57 -2.09 10.19
N VAL A 70 -15.35 -3.06 9.74
CA VAL A 70 -16.79 -2.91 9.52
C VAL A 70 -17.51 -3.95 10.34
N GLY A 71 -18.37 -3.53 11.26
CA GLY A 71 -19.08 -4.45 12.15
C GLY A 71 -19.78 -3.76 13.31
N SER A 72 -20.65 -4.49 14.00
CA SER A 72 -21.24 -4.09 15.28
C SER A 72 -20.23 -4.14 16.43
N ASP A 73 -19.19 -4.95 16.29
CA ASP A 73 -18.15 -5.24 17.26
C ASP A 73 -16.89 -5.78 16.55
N GLY A 74 -15.77 -5.81 17.25
CA GLY A 74 -14.50 -6.30 16.73
C GLY A 74 -13.30 -5.90 17.59
N VAL A 75 -12.13 -6.37 17.20
CA VAL A 75 -10.86 -6.06 17.88
C VAL A 75 -9.91 -5.40 16.89
N VAL A 76 -9.38 -4.23 17.26
CA VAL A 76 -8.29 -3.56 16.55
C VAL A 76 -7.01 -3.83 17.32
N LEU A 77 -6.05 -4.50 16.69
CA LEU A 77 -4.75 -4.80 17.28
C LEU A 77 -3.70 -3.82 16.80
N SER A 78 -2.70 -3.55 17.63
CA SER A 78 -1.51 -2.81 17.22
C SER A 78 -0.74 -3.58 16.14
N PRO A 79 0.08 -2.87 15.33
CA PRO A 79 0.93 -3.53 14.36
C PRO A 79 1.83 -4.55 15.05
N ASN A 80 2.02 -5.71 14.41
CA ASN A 80 2.85 -6.81 14.90
C ASN A 80 2.39 -7.49 16.20
N TYR A 81 1.25 -7.12 16.81
CA TYR A 81 0.78 -7.77 18.04
C TYR A 81 0.79 -9.31 17.92
N PRO A 82 1.32 -10.06 18.93
CA PRO A 82 1.75 -9.61 20.25
C PRO A 82 3.21 -9.10 20.34
N GLN A 83 3.92 -9.02 19.21
CA GLN A 83 5.27 -8.46 19.16
C GLN A 83 5.24 -6.93 19.19
N ASN A 84 6.40 -6.32 19.47
CA ASN A 84 6.54 -4.88 19.49
C ASN A 84 6.27 -4.27 18.11
N TYR A 85 5.61 -3.10 18.13
CA TYR A 85 5.41 -2.31 16.92
C TYR A 85 6.76 -1.72 16.44
N THR A 86 6.88 -1.48 15.13
CA THR A 86 8.07 -0.82 14.59
C THR A 86 7.99 0.68 14.87
N SER A 87 9.08 1.28 15.36
CA SER A 87 9.09 2.72 15.67
C SER A 87 8.88 3.58 14.43
N GLY A 88 8.23 4.74 14.60
CA GLY A 88 7.99 5.70 13.51
C GLY A 88 6.80 5.38 12.60
N GLN A 89 5.99 4.35 12.89
CA GLN A 89 4.79 4.03 12.12
C GLN A 89 3.62 4.94 12.49
N THR A 90 2.89 5.42 11.48
CA THR A 90 1.58 6.08 11.65
C THR A 90 0.50 5.17 11.06
N CYS A 91 -0.35 4.61 11.92
CA CYS A 91 -1.38 3.65 11.54
C CYS A 91 -2.76 4.30 11.64
N LEU A 92 -3.54 4.21 10.55
CA LEU A 92 -4.90 4.74 10.51
C LEU A 92 -5.91 3.59 10.50
N TYR A 93 -6.80 3.58 11.49
CA TYR A 93 -7.85 2.59 11.64
C TYR A 93 -9.21 3.26 11.44
N PHE A 94 -9.98 2.80 10.45
CA PHE A 94 -11.31 3.32 10.15
C PHE A 94 -12.36 2.33 10.64
N VAL A 95 -13.05 2.64 11.73
CA VAL A 95 -14.12 1.81 12.28
C VAL A 95 -15.47 2.32 11.79
N THR A 96 -16.21 1.46 11.08
CA THR A 96 -17.54 1.75 10.54
C THR A 96 -18.56 0.80 11.15
N VAL A 97 -19.55 1.35 11.86
CA VAL A 97 -20.63 0.56 12.47
C VAL A 97 -21.89 0.68 11.59
N PRO A 98 -22.69 -0.40 11.42
CA PRO A 98 -23.96 -0.34 10.71
C PRO A 98 -24.89 0.75 11.25
N LYS A 99 -25.75 1.31 10.38
CA LYS A 99 -26.61 2.46 10.68
C LYS A 99 -27.60 2.23 11.84
N ASP A 100 -27.90 0.98 12.17
CA ASP A 100 -28.81 0.61 13.25
C ASP A 100 -28.23 0.87 14.65
N TYR A 101 -26.95 1.23 14.74
CA TYR A 101 -26.25 1.54 15.99
C TYR A 101 -25.97 3.05 16.10
N GLY A 102 -26.33 3.64 17.25
CA GLY A 102 -26.25 5.10 17.44
C GLY A 102 -24.91 5.65 17.92
N ARG A 103 -23.97 4.82 18.36
CA ARG A 103 -22.66 5.26 18.88
C ARG A 103 -21.58 4.19 18.76
N VAL A 104 -20.34 4.62 18.63
CA VAL A 104 -19.14 3.78 18.76
C VAL A 104 -18.59 3.93 20.17
N SER A 105 -18.21 2.82 20.81
CA SER A 105 -17.53 2.82 22.11
C SER A 105 -16.26 2.00 22.00
N LEU A 106 -15.14 2.58 22.43
CA LEU A 106 -13.84 1.91 22.48
C LEU A 106 -13.55 1.51 23.92
N ALA A 107 -13.13 0.27 24.13
CA ALA A 107 -12.70 -0.25 25.42
C ALA A 107 -11.39 -1.02 25.22
N TYR A 108 -10.49 -0.91 26.21
CA TYR A 108 -9.14 -1.47 26.25
C TYR A 108 -8.15 -0.84 25.25
N PHE A 109 -7.15 -0.15 25.79
CA PHE A 109 -5.94 0.26 25.08
C PHE A 109 -4.79 -0.48 25.74
N CYS A 110 -4.19 -1.45 25.06
CA CYS A 110 -2.95 -2.05 25.52
C CYS A 110 -1.83 -1.62 24.57
N VAL A 111 -0.87 -0.89 25.12
CA VAL A 111 0.45 -0.66 24.53
C VAL A 111 1.42 -1.20 25.58
N PHE A 112 2.23 -2.21 25.24
CA PHE A 112 3.45 -2.55 25.97
C PHE A 112 4.64 -2.03 25.16
#